data_AF-A0A4Z1ENJ9-F1
#
_entry.id   AF-A0A4Z1ENJ9-F1
#
_cell.length_a   1.000
_cell.length_b   1.000
_cell.length_c   1.000
_cell.angle_alpha   90.00
_cell.angle_beta   90.00
_cell.angle_gamma   90.00
#
_symmetry.space_group_name_H-M   'P 1'
#
loop_
_entity.id
_entity.type
_entity.pdbx_description
1 polymer ?
#
loop_
_entity_poly.entity_id
_entity_poly.type
_entity_poly.pdbx_seq_one_letter_code
_entity_poly.pdbx_strand_id
1 'polypeptide(L)'
;MIFDTLVPIVQQRLRQRERKKYGYEVPEHTACFVLHDSCLHSEYIPVIRQEIEAVEWESFDKSKGQGFPSLDSFMKESSRSNPVETMSTWRIALEPFELSGGHQVPVGEWVCTAPGAMHRDPAYYAKSSEFHGFRFVEPSLYRTIQETTKFEIPELGKSSEFVSVPDWQLWGTGRIAW
;
A
#
# COMPACT_ATOMS: atom_id res chain seq x y z
N MET A 1 -10.58 17.51 -12.75
CA MET A 1 -9.35 17.06 -12.05
C MET A 1 -9.53 15.73 -11.34
N ILE A 2 -10.45 15.55 -10.37
CA ILE A 2 -10.73 14.22 -9.79
C ILE A 2 -11.46 13.31 -10.81
N PHE A 3 -12.46 13.82 -11.53
CA PHE A 3 -13.24 13.00 -12.47
C PHE A 3 -12.39 12.39 -13.62
N ASP A 4 -11.43 13.15 -14.13
CA ASP A 4 -10.55 12.74 -15.25
C ASP A 4 -9.59 11.61 -14.87
N THR A 5 -9.22 11.50 -13.58
CA THR A 5 -8.39 10.39 -13.10
C THR A 5 -9.19 9.11 -12.89
N LEU A 6 -10.53 9.17 -12.78
CA LEU A 6 -11.37 7.99 -12.53
C LEU A 6 -11.71 7.20 -13.78
N VAL A 7 -11.85 7.86 -14.92
CA VAL A 7 -12.22 7.23 -16.20
C VAL A 7 -11.30 6.06 -16.58
N PRO A 8 -9.96 6.21 -16.63
CA PRO A 8 -9.08 5.09 -16.98
C PRO A 8 -9.14 3.92 -15.97
N ILE A 9 -9.45 4.22 -14.71
CA ILE A 9 -9.49 3.26 -13.60
C ILE A 9 -10.75 2.41 -13.68
N VAL A 10 -11.89 3.05 -13.95
CA VAL A 10 -13.16 2.37 -14.21
C VAL A 10 -13.03 1.46 -15.43
N GLN A 11 -12.39 1.93 -16.51
CA GLN A 11 -12.15 1.13 -17.71
C GLN A 11 -11.25 -0.09 -17.44
N GLN A 12 -10.23 0.05 -16.60
CA GLN A 12 -9.37 -1.07 -16.20
C GLN A 12 -10.12 -2.11 -15.38
N ARG A 13 -10.94 -1.70 -14.41
CA ARG A 13 -11.78 -2.58 -13.59
C ARG A 13 -12.82 -3.33 -14.42
N LEU A 14 -13.43 -2.67 -15.41
CA LEU A 14 -14.37 -3.29 -16.34
C LEU A 14 -13.69 -4.37 -17.18
N ARG A 15 -12.50 -4.10 -17.73
CA ARG A 15 -11.72 -5.10 -18.48
C ARG A 15 -11.32 -6.31 -17.63
N GLN A 16 -10.92 -6.09 -16.38
CA GLN A 16 -10.60 -7.19 -15.45
C GLN A 16 -11.83 -8.05 -15.12
N ARG A 17 -12.99 -7.42 -14.88
CA ARG A 17 -14.28 -8.12 -14.67
C ARG A 17 -14.68 -8.93 -15.90
N GLU A 18 -14.51 -8.40 -17.10
CA GLU A 18 -14.78 -9.14 -18.33
C GLU A 18 -13.85 -10.35 -18.48
N ARG A 19 -12.54 -10.18 -18.27
CA ARG A 19 -11.58 -11.31 -18.32
C ARG A 19 -11.90 -12.40 -17.30
N LYS A 20 -12.34 -12.03 -16.10
CA LYS A 20 -12.81 -12.99 -15.08
C LYS A 20 -14.05 -13.77 -15.54
N LYS A 21 -14.97 -13.15 -16.28
CA LYS A 21 -16.14 -13.86 -16.87
C LYS A 21 -15.74 -14.91 -17.91
N TYR A 22 -14.62 -14.72 -18.60
CA TYR A 22 -14.09 -15.65 -19.59
C TYR A 22 -13.15 -16.73 -18.99
N GLY A 23 -13.10 -16.86 -17.66
CA GLY A 23 -12.31 -17.90 -16.99
C GLY A 23 -10.81 -17.61 -16.91
N TYR A 24 -10.36 -16.40 -17.26
CA TYR A 24 -8.98 -16.01 -17.02
C TYR A 24 -8.76 -15.75 -15.53
N GLU A 25 -7.71 -16.35 -14.95
CA GLU A 25 -7.19 -15.92 -13.65
C GLU A 25 -6.80 -14.45 -13.76
N VAL A 26 -7.43 -13.62 -12.94
CA VAL A 26 -7.01 -12.23 -12.77
C VAL A 26 -5.77 -12.29 -11.88
N PRO A 27 -4.59 -11.86 -12.37
CA PRO A 27 -3.37 -11.91 -11.56
C PRO A 27 -3.60 -11.17 -10.24
N GLU A 28 -3.05 -11.69 -9.15
CA GLU A 28 -2.92 -10.92 -7.91
C GLU A 28 -2.07 -9.68 -8.20
N HIS A 29 -2.74 -8.57 -8.48
CA HIS A 29 -2.11 -7.34 -8.98
C HIS A 29 -0.98 -6.89 -8.07
N THR A 30 -1.17 -7.02 -6.76
CA THR A 30 -0.17 -6.72 -5.73
C THR A 30 1.11 -7.53 -5.92
N ALA A 31 1.02 -8.87 -6.02
CA ALA A 31 2.21 -9.71 -6.18
C ALA A 31 2.96 -9.42 -7.49
N CYS A 32 2.22 -9.19 -8.59
CA CYS A 32 2.83 -8.79 -9.86
C CYS A 32 3.55 -7.44 -9.76
N PHE A 33 2.96 -6.45 -9.09
CA PHE A 33 3.61 -5.15 -8.89
C PHE A 33 4.85 -5.26 -8.01
N VAL A 34 4.79 -6.04 -6.92
CA VAL A 34 5.94 -6.28 -6.05
C VAL A 34 7.09 -6.96 -6.82
N LEU A 35 6.79 -8.00 -7.61
CA LEU A 35 7.80 -8.67 -8.44
C LEU A 35 8.39 -7.74 -9.50
N HIS A 36 7.55 -6.92 -10.13
CA HIS A 36 8.00 -5.93 -11.12
C HIS A 36 8.90 -4.87 -10.47
N ASP A 37 8.47 -4.30 -9.34
CA ASP A 37 9.25 -3.30 -8.59
C ASP A 37 10.55 -3.93 -8.05
N SER A 38 10.56 -5.23 -7.73
CA SER A 38 11.77 -5.96 -7.36
C SER A 38 12.80 -6.03 -8.49
N CYS A 39 12.34 -6.11 -9.74
CA CYS A 39 13.23 -6.04 -10.91
C CYS A 39 13.73 -4.62 -11.17
N LEU A 40 12.90 -3.60 -10.94
CA LEU A 40 13.29 -2.19 -11.09
C LEU A 40 14.25 -1.71 -10.00
N HIS A 41 14.05 -2.22 -8.77
CA HIS A 41 14.76 -1.83 -7.57
C HIS A 41 15.59 -3.00 -7.02
N SER A 42 16.38 -3.62 -7.89
CA SER A 42 17.20 -4.79 -7.58
C SER A 42 18.20 -4.58 -6.44
N GLU A 43 18.53 -3.32 -6.14
CA GLU A 43 19.41 -2.92 -5.03
C GLU A 43 18.87 -3.33 -3.65
N TYR A 44 17.55 -3.47 -3.48
CA TYR A 44 16.94 -3.89 -2.20
C TYR A 44 17.00 -5.41 -1.97
N ILE A 45 17.16 -6.19 -3.05
CA ILE A 45 17.06 -7.66 -3.03
C ILE A 45 18.12 -8.33 -2.16
N PRO A 46 19.40 -7.92 -2.15
CA PRO A 46 20.40 -8.53 -1.26
C PRO A 46 20.03 -8.43 0.22
N VAL A 47 19.52 -7.26 0.66
CA VAL A 47 19.12 -7.03 2.05
C VAL A 47 17.91 -7.87 2.42
N ILE A 48 16.89 -7.87 1.55
CA ILE A 48 15.67 -8.68 1.74
C ILE A 48 16.00 -10.18 1.76
N ARG A 49 16.89 -10.63 0.88
CA ARG A 49 17.33 -12.04 0.84
C ARG A 49 18.05 -12.43 2.12
N GLN A 50 18.96 -11.59 2.60
CA GLN A 50 19.68 -11.84 3.85
C GLN A 50 18.71 -11.92 5.04
N GLU A 51 17.69 -11.06 5.09
CA GLU A 51 16.64 -11.10 6.10
C GLU A 51 15.88 -12.43 6.05
N ILE A 52 15.49 -12.89 4.85
CA ILE A 52 14.78 -14.17 4.67
C ILE A 52 15.65 -15.36 5.08
N GLU A 53 16.92 -15.38 4.67
CA GLU A 53 17.86 -16.46 5.00
C GLU A 53 18.22 -16.53 6.50
N ALA A 54 18.09 -15.42 7.23
CA ALA A 54 18.37 -15.36 8.65
C ALA A 54 17.22 -15.89 9.54
N VAL A 55 16.00 -16.01 9.00
CA VAL A 55 14.83 -16.43 9.77
C VAL A 55 14.48 -17.88 9.44
N GLU A 56 14.51 -18.73 10.45
CA GLU A 56 14.05 -20.11 10.34
C GLU A 56 12.53 -20.19 10.15
N TRP A 57 12.07 -21.11 9.30
CA TRP A 57 10.64 -21.30 8.99
C TRP A 57 9.78 -21.49 10.25
N GLU A 58 10.25 -22.27 11.22
CA GLU A 58 9.50 -22.54 12.45
C GLU A 58 9.30 -21.28 13.30
N SER A 59 10.28 -20.37 13.28
CA SER A 59 10.16 -19.07 13.97
C SER A 59 9.12 -18.19 13.28
N PHE A 60 9.13 -18.15 11.96
CA PHE A 60 8.19 -17.39 11.14
C PHE A 60 6.74 -17.88 11.26
N ASP A 61 6.54 -19.20 11.31
CA ASP A 61 5.20 -19.78 11.49
C ASP A 61 4.64 -19.44 12.89
N LYS A 62 5.47 -19.55 13.94
CA LYS A 62 5.08 -19.21 15.32
C LYS A 62 4.75 -17.73 15.51
N SER A 63 5.42 -16.84 14.79
CA SER A 63 5.14 -15.40 14.79
C SER A 63 3.96 -15.01 13.89
N LYS A 64 3.23 -15.99 13.32
CA LYS A 64 2.05 -15.78 12.46
C LYS A 64 2.35 -14.94 11.23
N GLY A 65 3.52 -15.17 10.63
CA GLY A 65 3.93 -14.45 9.43
C GLY A 65 4.62 -13.10 9.69
N GLN A 66 4.87 -12.75 10.95
CA GLN A 66 5.76 -11.63 11.28
C GLN A 66 7.21 -12.09 11.23
N GLY A 67 8.12 -11.29 10.67
CA GLY A 67 9.55 -11.67 10.66
C GLY A 67 10.35 -11.11 9.51
N PHE A 68 9.70 -10.51 8.52
CA PHE A 68 10.36 -9.90 7.36
C PHE A 68 10.04 -8.40 7.25
N PRO A 69 10.45 -7.58 8.23
CA PRO A 69 10.13 -6.15 8.24
C PRO A 69 10.66 -5.38 7.01
N SER A 70 11.78 -5.80 6.42
CA SER A 70 12.32 -5.19 5.21
C SER A 70 11.49 -5.57 3.98
N LEU A 71 11.09 -6.84 3.87
CA LEU A 71 10.17 -7.31 2.83
C LEU A 71 8.80 -6.64 2.93
N ASP A 72 8.23 -6.57 4.13
CA ASP A 72 6.93 -5.93 4.38
C ASP A 72 6.95 -4.47 3.98
N SER A 73 8.02 -3.75 4.33
CA SER A 73 8.20 -2.36 3.94
C SER A 73 8.27 -2.19 2.42
N PHE A 74 8.99 -3.09 1.74
CA PHE A 74 9.11 -3.08 0.28
C PHE A 74 7.76 -3.34 -0.40
N MET A 75 7.03 -4.36 0.04
CA MET A 75 5.69 -4.67 -0.48
C MET A 75 4.72 -3.50 -0.25
N LYS A 76 4.84 -2.84 0.91
CA LYS A 76 4.02 -1.69 1.24
C LYS A 76 4.32 -0.49 0.35
N GLU A 77 5.58 -0.17 0.10
CA GLU A 77 5.97 0.90 -0.82
C GLU A 77 5.55 0.61 -2.27
N SER A 78 5.65 -0.65 -2.70
CA SER A 78 5.13 -1.10 -4.01
C SER A 78 3.62 -0.84 -4.12
N SER A 79 2.84 -1.25 -3.11
CA SER A 79 1.40 -1.01 -3.11
C SER A 79 1.01 0.47 -2.91
N ARG A 80 1.87 1.29 -2.27
CA ARG A 80 1.70 2.74 -2.18
C ARG A 80 1.80 3.38 -3.57
N SER A 81 2.84 3.00 -4.30
CA SER A 81 3.17 3.51 -5.64
C SER A 81 2.19 2.98 -6.69
N ASN A 82 1.81 1.71 -6.55
CA ASN A 82 0.94 0.96 -7.47
C ASN A 82 -0.32 0.47 -6.74
N PRO A 83 -1.22 1.37 -6.30
CA PRO A 83 -2.43 0.98 -5.59
C PRO A 83 -3.36 0.20 -6.51
N VAL A 84 -3.79 -0.99 -6.08
CA VAL A 84 -4.76 -1.83 -6.80
C VAL A 84 -6.09 -1.10 -6.97
N GLU A 85 -6.50 -0.37 -5.93
CA GLU A 85 -7.66 0.49 -5.91
C GLU A 85 -7.25 1.93 -5.59
N THR A 86 -7.49 2.87 -6.50
CA THR A 86 -7.18 4.30 -6.25
C THR A 86 -8.21 4.99 -5.37
N MET A 87 -9.41 4.40 -5.26
CA MET A 87 -10.49 4.83 -4.38
C MET A 87 -11.02 3.61 -3.62
N SER A 88 -11.24 3.77 -2.33
CA SER A 88 -11.76 2.73 -1.44
C SER A 88 -12.86 3.29 -0.52
N THR A 89 -13.45 2.42 0.29
CA THR A 89 -14.39 2.81 1.37
C THR A 89 -15.55 3.69 0.87
N TRP A 90 -16.25 3.22 -0.16
CA TRP A 90 -17.44 3.89 -0.69
C TRP A 90 -18.57 3.86 0.34
N ARG A 91 -19.14 5.03 0.65
CA ARG A 91 -20.27 5.23 1.56
C ARG A 91 -21.26 6.20 0.93
N ILE A 92 -22.54 6.02 1.23
CA ILE A 92 -23.58 6.99 0.90
C ILE A 92 -24.11 7.58 2.21
N ALA A 93 -24.27 8.90 2.26
CA ALA A 93 -24.85 9.57 3.42
C ALA A 93 -26.35 9.26 3.48
N LEU A 94 -26.78 8.56 4.53
CA LEU A 94 -28.21 8.29 4.78
C LEU A 94 -28.87 9.41 5.57
N GLU A 95 -28.07 10.15 6.32
CA GLU A 95 -28.44 11.32 7.11
C GLU A 95 -27.38 12.41 6.88
N PRO A 96 -27.72 13.70 7.04
CA PRO A 96 -26.74 14.79 6.93
C PRO A 96 -25.57 14.54 7.89
N PHE A 97 -24.35 14.58 7.36
CA PHE A 97 -23.16 14.26 8.14
C PHE A 97 -22.08 15.33 7.97
N GLU A 98 -21.49 15.76 9.08
CA GLU A 98 -20.38 16.69 9.08
C GLU A 98 -19.05 15.94 9.23
N LEU A 99 -18.16 16.09 8.24
CA LEU A 99 -16.78 15.60 8.34
C LEU A 99 -16.00 16.46 9.34
N SER A 100 -14.94 15.91 9.94
CA SER A 100 -14.10 16.63 10.91
C SER A 100 -13.47 17.92 10.38
N GLY A 101 -13.40 18.11 9.07
CA GLY A 101 -12.98 19.35 8.41
C GLY A 101 -14.08 20.40 8.22
N GLY A 102 -15.28 20.20 8.78
CA GLY A 102 -16.42 21.11 8.67
C GLY A 102 -17.23 20.98 7.36
N HIS A 103 -16.88 20.03 6.50
CA HIS A 103 -17.61 19.80 5.25
C HIS A 103 -18.90 19.01 5.53
N GLN A 104 -20.04 19.57 5.13
CA GLN A 104 -21.35 18.95 5.25
C GLN A 104 -21.61 18.05 4.04
N VAL A 105 -21.95 16.80 4.30
CA VAL A 105 -22.33 15.80 3.30
C VAL A 105 -23.85 15.66 3.30
N PRO A 106 -24.54 16.11 2.23
CA PRO A 106 -25.97 15.93 2.07
C PRO A 106 -26.38 14.46 1.95
N VAL A 107 -27.63 14.17 2.30
CA VAL A 107 -28.23 12.85 2.11
C VAL A 107 -28.21 12.45 0.64
N GLY A 108 -27.79 11.22 0.36
CA GLY A 108 -27.69 10.66 -0.99
C GLY A 108 -26.35 10.89 -1.69
N GLU A 109 -25.44 11.68 -1.12
CA GLU A 109 -24.09 11.86 -1.68
C GLU A 109 -23.15 10.71 -1.31
N TRP A 110 -22.24 10.41 -2.24
CA TRP A 110 -21.22 9.39 -2.07
C TRP A 110 -19.92 9.98 -1.53
N VAL A 111 -19.38 9.37 -0.49
CA VAL A 111 -18.08 9.66 0.10
C VAL A 111 -17.19 8.43 -0.06
N CYS A 112 -15.92 8.67 -0.32
CA CYS A 112 -14.92 7.62 -0.48
C CYS A 112 -13.56 8.14 -0.02
N THR A 113 -12.66 7.22 0.29
CA THR A 113 -11.24 7.53 0.48
C THR A 113 -10.52 7.40 -0.85
N ALA A 114 -9.53 8.26 -1.11
CA ALA A 114 -8.75 8.22 -2.34
C ALA A 114 -7.27 7.86 -2.05
N PRO A 115 -6.96 6.59 -1.68
CA PRO A 115 -5.60 6.16 -1.40
C PRO A 115 -4.61 6.55 -2.50
N GLY A 116 -5.00 6.45 -3.77
CA GLY A 116 -4.11 6.75 -4.88
C GLY A 116 -3.63 8.21 -4.92
N ALA A 117 -4.47 9.14 -4.47
CA ALA A 117 -4.12 10.56 -4.34
C ALA A 117 -3.38 10.82 -3.02
N MET A 118 -3.89 10.29 -1.90
CA MET A 118 -3.28 10.44 -0.57
C MET A 118 -1.84 9.91 -0.52
N HIS A 119 -1.59 8.76 -1.14
CA HIS A 119 -0.27 8.14 -1.23
C HIS A 119 0.76 8.97 -2.01
N ARG A 120 0.29 9.84 -2.90
CA ARG A 120 1.14 10.73 -3.73
C ARG A 120 1.22 12.14 -3.19
N ASP A 121 0.52 12.45 -2.12
CA ASP A 121 0.51 13.79 -1.54
C ASP A 121 1.76 14.00 -0.66
N PRO A 122 2.59 15.01 -0.96
CA PRO A 122 3.74 15.37 -0.13
C PRO A 122 3.39 15.75 1.32
N ALA A 123 2.14 16.11 1.60
CA ALA A 123 1.67 16.39 2.96
C ALA A 123 1.60 15.12 3.83
N TYR A 124 1.46 13.94 3.22
CA TYR A 124 1.42 12.65 3.92
C TYR A 124 2.70 11.83 3.77
N TYR A 125 3.41 11.97 2.63
CA TYR A 125 4.64 11.24 2.36
C TYR A 125 5.71 12.15 1.73
N ALA A 126 6.83 12.38 2.42
CA ALA A 126 7.95 13.08 1.79
C ALA A 126 8.49 12.31 0.57
N LYS A 127 8.87 13.05 -0.48
CA LYS A 127 9.26 12.50 -1.78
C LYS A 127 8.24 11.46 -2.29
N SER A 128 6.95 11.79 -2.21
CA SER A 128 5.85 10.87 -2.51
C SER A 128 5.86 10.29 -3.93
N SER A 129 6.52 10.95 -4.89
CA SER A 129 6.67 10.47 -6.27
C SER A 129 7.81 9.48 -6.45
N GLU A 130 8.71 9.36 -5.48
CA GLU A 130 9.86 8.46 -5.53
C GLU A 130 9.59 7.16 -4.77
N PHE A 131 10.22 6.08 -5.21
CA PHE A 131 10.13 4.78 -4.57
C PHE A 131 11.21 4.65 -3.49
N HIS A 132 10.79 4.48 -2.25
CA HIS A 132 11.69 4.22 -1.12
C HIS A 132 11.29 2.92 -0.42
N GLY A 133 11.89 1.80 -0.82
CA GLY A 133 11.49 0.45 -0.40
C GLY A 133 11.55 0.19 1.11
N PHE A 134 12.28 1.01 1.87
CA PHE A 134 12.38 0.87 3.33
C PHE A 134 11.61 1.92 4.14
N ARG A 135 10.74 2.71 3.51
CA ARG A 135 9.96 3.79 4.14
C ARG A 135 9.20 3.37 5.40
N PHE A 136 8.72 2.14 5.47
CA PHE A 136 7.93 1.60 6.57
C PHE A 136 8.72 0.70 7.53
N VAL A 137 10.05 0.71 7.45
CA VAL A 137 10.91 -0.03 8.38
C VAL A 137 10.98 0.71 9.72
N GLU A 138 11.10 -0.04 10.83
CA GLU A 138 11.33 0.53 12.15
C GLU A 138 12.64 1.36 12.18
N PRO A 139 12.67 2.54 12.83
CA PRO A 139 13.87 3.37 12.89
C PRO A 139 15.13 2.66 13.43
N SER A 140 14.98 1.68 14.34
CA SER A 140 16.09 0.90 14.88
C SER A 140 16.72 0.00 13.82
N LEU A 141 15.90 -0.77 13.10
CA LEU A 141 16.32 -1.64 12.01
C LEU A 141 16.88 -0.84 10.83
N TYR A 142 16.29 0.31 10.50
CA TYR A 142 16.80 1.15 9.44
C TYR A 142 18.25 1.61 9.70
N ARG A 143 18.61 1.93 10.95
CA ARG A 143 20.00 2.32 11.28
C ARG A 143 20.99 1.21 10.94
N THR A 144 20.66 -0.03 11.30
CA THR A 144 21.48 -1.21 10.96
C THR A 144 21.60 -1.39 9.43
N ILE A 145 20.50 -1.20 8.71
CA ILE A 145 20.50 -1.26 7.24
C ILE A 145 21.36 -0.13 6.67
N GLN A 146 21.27 1.09 7.21
CA GLN A 146 22.03 2.27 6.78
C GLN A 146 23.54 2.14 7.06
N GLU A 147 23.94 1.41 8.10
CA GLU A 147 25.35 1.09 8.34
C GLU A 147 25.91 0.16 7.26
N THR A 148 25.06 -0.72 6.72
CA THR A 148 25.43 -1.72 5.72
C THR A 148 25.24 -1.21 4.28
N THR A 149 24.35 -0.24 4.08
CA THR A 149 23.89 0.21 2.75
C THR A 149 23.71 1.72 2.68
N LYS A 150 23.76 2.29 1.48
CA LYS A 150 23.59 3.74 1.27
C LYS A 150 22.15 4.16 0.99
N PHE A 151 21.15 3.43 1.48
CA PHE A 151 19.76 3.79 1.26
C PHE A 151 19.40 5.06 2.04
N GLU A 152 18.70 5.97 1.38
CA GLU A 152 18.15 7.17 2.00
C GLU A 152 16.63 7.02 2.13
N ILE A 153 16.12 7.15 3.36
CA ILE A 153 14.70 7.29 3.63
C ILE A 153 14.39 8.76 3.88
N PRO A 154 13.35 9.32 3.23
CA PRO A 154 12.99 10.73 3.38
C PRO A 154 12.35 11.05 4.74
N GLU A 155 11.65 10.10 5.36
CA GLU A 155 11.00 10.27 6.67
C GLU A 155 11.12 9.00 7.53
N LEU A 156 11.78 9.13 8.67
CA LEU A 156 11.92 8.09 9.69
C LEU A 156 10.79 8.24 10.71
N GLY A 157 9.93 7.23 10.88
CA GLY A 157 9.02 7.24 12.05
C GLY A 157 7.70 6.48 11.99
N LYS A 158 7.34 5.81 10.89
CA LYS A 158 6.11 5.00 10.85
C LYS A 158 6.40 3.57 10.42
N SER A 159 6.89 2.77 11.37
CA SER A 159 6.85 1.32 11.23
C SER A 159 5.40 0.89 11.07
N SER A 160 5.10 0.13 10.03
CA SER A 160 3.73 -0.31 9.80
C SER A 160 3.71 -1.54 8.91
N GLU A 161 3.15 -2.63 9.41
CA GLU A 161 3.06 -3.92 8.72
C GLU A 161 2.26 -3.82 7.41
N PHE A 162 2.61 -4.64 6.42
CA PHE A 162 1.92 -4.64 5.13
C PHE A 162 0.42 -4.98 5.27
N VAL A 163 0.10 -5.87 6.21
CA VAL A 163 -1.27 -6.36 6.50
C VAL A 163 -2.02 -5.51 7.53
N SER A 164 -1.45 -4.41 8.01
CA SER A 164 -2.12 -3.54 9.00
C SER A 164 -3.40 -2.95 8.39
N VAL A 165 -4.55 -3.06 9.05
CA VAL A 165 -5.81 -2.45 8.57
C VAL A 165 -6.02 -1.00 9.07
N PRO A 166 -5.69 -0.63 10.31
CA PRO A 166 -5.99 0.72 10.83
C PRO A 166 -5.27 1.84 10.08
N ASP A 167 -4.01 1.60 9.71
CA ASP A 167 -3.10 2.62 9.18
C ASP A 167 -2.86 2.49 7.67
N TRP A 168 -3.45 1.47 7.03
CA TRP A 168 -3.22 1.15 5.63
C TRP A 168 -4.53 0.79 4.93
N GLN A 169 -5.00 1.69 4.06
CA GLN A 169 -6.32 1.59 3.42
C GLN A 169 -6.38 0.59 2.25
N LEU A 170 -5.27 -0.07 1.91
CA LEU A 170 -5.22 -1.06 0.82
C LEU A 170 -6.20 -2.21 1.05
N TRP A 171 -6.33 -2.65 2.30
CA TRP A 171 -7.18 -3.78 2.69
C TRP A 171 -8.61 -3.36 3.01
N GLY A 172 -8.96 -2.08 2.88
CA GLY A 172 -10.24 -1.52 3.27
C GLY A 172 -10.20 -0.83 4.63
N THR A 173 -11.36 -0.48 5.17
CA THR A 173 -11.46 0.26 6.44
C THR A 173 -12.69 -0.18 7.23
N GLY A 174 -12.49 -0.41 8.53
CA GLY A 174 -13.56 -0.82 9.45
C GLY A 174 -14.12 -2.21 9.10
N ARG A 175 -15.44 -2.35 9.11
CA ARG A 175 -16.13 -3.63 8.83
C ARG A 175 -16.11 -4.08 7.36
N ILE A 176 -15.44 -3.33 6.49
CA ILE A 176 -15.28 -3.66 5.06
C ILE A 176 -13.79 -3.85 4.73
N ALA A 177 -13.00 -4.21 5.73
CA ALA A 177 -11.67 -4.74 5.49
C ALA A 177 -11.76 -6.20 5.03
N TRP A 178 -10.92 -6.58 4.08
CA TRP A 178 -10.83 -7.94 3.53
C TRP A 178 -9.93 -8.84 4.37
#